data_AF-A0A7K2KRG1-F1
#
_entry.id   AF-A0A7K2KRG1-F1
#
_cell.length_a   1.000
_cell.length_b   1.000
_cell.length_c   1.000
_cell.angle_alpha   90.00
_cell.angle_beta   90.00
_cell.angle_gamma   90.00
#
_symmetry.space_group_name_H-M   'P 1'
#
loop_
_entity.id
_entity.type
_entity.pdbx_description
1 polymer ?
#
loop_
_entity_poly.entity_id
_entity_poly.type
_entity_poly.pdbx_seq_one_letter_code
_entity_poly.pdbx_strand_id
1 'polypeptide(L)'
;KDQQIATGHANAVLLVYGSTARADIRARRRTANLSFGARGPLQFEVPYGHTLIAKYAMAARRHLHTYGTTLEELAEVAVQARANAALNPEAMFRDPITVDDVLSGPMIADPFTKLHCCIRSDGGCAVLLVAEEYVQDCRTAPVWVLGTGEHVSHTTMSEWEDFTVSPAAVSGRLAFERAGVRPADIDVAEVYDAFTYMTLVTLEDLGFCPKGEGGAYLREKDRVPVNTDGGGLSACHPGMRGLFLLVEAVRQLRGEAPGLQVRRPDGGLPELAVASGTGGWFCSSGTVVLGRA
;
A
#
# COMPACT_ATOMS: atom_id res chain seq x y z
N LYS A 1 15.50 4.82 10.74
CA LYS A 1 16.63 3.86 10.98
C LYS A 1 16.06 2.59 11.61
N ASP A 2 16.54 1.41 11.21
CA ASP A 2 16.20 0.15 11.91
C ASP A 2 16.69 0.20 13.36
N GLN A 3 15.88 -0.29 14.30
CA GLN A 3 16.20 -0.17 15.73
C GLN A 3 17.45 -0.96 16.10
N GLN A 4 17.64 -2.18 15.57
CA GLN A 4 18.81 -3.00 15.90
C GLN A 4 20.11 -2.38 15.37
N ILE A 5 20.04 -1.78 14.18
CA ILE A 5 21.17 -1.03 13.62
C ILE A 5 21.43 0.24 14.41
N ALA A 6 20.38 1.01 14.71
CA ALA A 6 20.51 2.27 15.44
C ALA A 6 21.06 2.09 16.87
N THR A 7 20.78 0.95 17.52
CA THR A 7 21.30 0.62 18.85
C THR A 7 22.61 -0.19 18.81
N GLY A 8 23.19 -0.45 17.63
CA GLY A 8 24.45 -1.17 17.48
C GLY A 8 24.37 -2.68 17.78
N HIS A 9 23.18 -3.27 17.79
CA HIS A 9 23.01 -4.72 17.97
C HIS A 9 23.20 -5.51 16.67
N ALA A 10 23.09 -4.85 15.52
CA ALA A 10 23.32 -5.46 14.21
C ALA A 10 23.95 -4.45 13.24
N ASN A 11 24.83 -4.93 12.37
CA ASN A 11 25.41 -4.10 11.30
C ASN A 11 24.63 -4.23 10.00
N ALA A 12 23.94 -5.35 9.82
CA ALA A 12 23.09 -5.63 8.67
C ALA A 12 21.89 -6.47 9.11
N VAL A 13 20.72 -6.18 8.57
CA VAL A 13 19.46 -6.89 8.82
C VAL A 13 18.83 -7.23 7.48
N LEU A 14 18.63 -8.52 7.23
CA LEU A 14 17.91 -9.00 6.05
C LEU A 14 16.44 -9.24 6.41
N LEU A 15 15.56 -8.42 5.87
CA LEU A 15 14.12 -8.62 5.95
C LEU A 15 13.68 -9.49 4.78
N VAL A 16 13.07 -10.64 5.04
CA VAL A 16 12.60 -11.58 4.01
C VAL A 16 11.12 -11.84 4.18
N TYR A 17 10.40 -11.85 3.07
CA TYR A 17 9.02 -12.31 3.02
C TYR A 17 8.81 -13.24 1.83
N GLY A 18 8.03 -14.30 2.03
CA GLY A 18 7.60 -15.19 0.97
C GLY A 18 6.27 -15.85 1.34
N SER A 19 5.39 -16.02 0.36
CA SER A 19 4.14 -16.76 0.55
C SER A 19 3.70 -17.48 -0.71
N THR A 20 3.13 -18.66 -0.50
CA THR A 20 2.46 -19.52 -1.49
C THR A 20 0.94 -19.46 -1.34
N ALA A 21 0.40 -18.30 -0.95
CA ALA A 21 -1.01 -18.13 -0.62
C ALA A 21 -1.98 -18.60 -1.72
N ARG A 22 -1.66 -18.35 -2.99
CA ARG A 22 -2.49 -18.78 -4.12
C ARG A 22 -2.37 -20.27 -4.35
N ALA A 23 -1.15 -20.81 -4.33
CA ALA A 23 -0.91 -22.24 -4.50
C ALA A 23 -1.58 -23.07 -3.39
N ASP A 24 -1.52 -22.61 -2.14
CA ASP A 24 -2.11 -23.30 -1.00
C ASP A 24 -3.64 -23.28 -1.01
N ILE A 25 -4.26 -22.20 -1.49
CA ILE A 25 -5.71 -22.16 -1.71
C ILE A 25 -6.10 -23.17 -2.81
N ARG A 26 -5.37 -23.22 -3.92
CA ARG A 26 -5.62 -24.19 -5.00
C ARG A 26 -5.47 -25.63 -4.51
N ALA A 27 -4.48 -25.89 -3.67
CA ALA A 27 -4.24 -27.18 -3.05
C ALA A 27 -5.16 -27.47 -1.85
N ARG A 28 -6.10 -26.58 -1.51
CA ARG A 28 -7.01 -26.68 -0.36
C ARG A 28 -6.29 -26.83 0.99
N ARG A 29 -5.04 -26.37 1.09
CA ARG A 29 -4.26 -26.32 2.34
C ARG A 29 -4.57 -25.08 3.17
N ARG A 30 -5.14 -24.05 2.55
CA ARG A 30 -5.51 -22.78 3.15
C ARG A 30 -6.88 -22.33 2.66
N THR A 31 -7.66 -21.70 3.53
CA THR A 31 -8.94 -21.08 3.16
C THR A 31 -8.74 -19.66 2.62
N ALA A 32 -9.70 -19.20 1.85
CA ALA A 32 -9.71 -17.84 1.29
C ALA A 32 -9.83 -16.75 2.36
N ASN A 33 -10.45 -17.06 3.51
CA ASN A 33 -10.74 -16.10 4.56
C ASN A 33 -9.58 -16.05 5.56
N LEU A 34 -9.16 -14.84 5.93
CA LEU A 34 -8.33 -14.65 7.12
C LEU A 34 -9.23 -14.80 8.35
N SER A 35 -8.84 -15.69 9.27
CA SER A 35 -9.44 -15.79 10.60
C SER A 35 -8.44 -15.29 11.63
N PHE A 36 -8.85 -14.30 12.43
CA PHE A 36 -8.06 -13.75 13.53
C PHE A 36 -8.41 -14.41 14.88
N GLY A 37 -9.20 -15.48 14.86
CA GLY A 37 -9.77 -16.10 16.05
C GLY A 37 -10.95 -15.30 16.62
N ALA A 38 -11.46 -15.75 17.76
CA ALA A 38 -12.65 -15.17 18.43
C ALA A 38 -12.36 -14.75 19.88
N ARG A 39 -11.08 -14.57 20.24
CA ARG A 39 -10.66 -14.15 21.59
C ARG A 39 -10.42 -12.65 21.65
N GLY A 40 -10.44 -12.09 22.86
CA GLY A 40 -10.21 -10.66 23.07
C GLY A 40 -11.35 -9.82 22.49
N PRO A 41 -11.08 -8.59 22.01
CA PRO A 41 -12.09 -7.70 21.44
C PRO A 41 -12.88 -8.33 20.29
N LEU A 42 -12.28 -9.24 19.51
CA LEU A 42 -12.94 -9.91 18.38
C LEU A 42 -14.17 -10.75 18.77
N GLN A 43 -14.32 -11.13 20.05
CA GLN A 43 -15.50 -11.87 20.52
C GLN A 43 -16.81 -11.10 20.31
N PHE A 44 -16.73 -9.76 20.22
CA PHE A 44 -17.89 -8.88 20.04
C PHE A 44 -18.26 -8.68 18.58
N GLU A 45 -17.46 -9.15 17.63
CA GLU A 45 -17.73 -8.93 16.21
C GLU A 45 -17.80 -10.22 15.38
N VAL A 46 -16.99 -11.23 15.74
CA VAL A 46 -16.98 -12.54 15.05
C VAL A 46 -18.36 -13.22 15.00
N PRO A 47 -19.20 -13.22 16.06
CA PRO A 47 -20.53 -13.82 16.00
C PRO A 47 -21.44 -13.22 14.93
N TYR A 48 -21.18 -11.98 14.49
CA TYR A 48 -21.97 -11.26 13.49
C TYR A 48 -21.49 -11.51 12.05
N GLY A 49 -20.44 -12.33 11.87
CA GLY A 49 -20.10 -12.94 10.59
C GLY A 49 -19.52 -12.00 9.52
N HIS A 50 -19.07 -10.79 9.87
CA HIS A 50 -18.45 -9.91 8.88
C HIS A 50 -17.15 -10.51 8.33
N THR A 51 -16.91 -10.33 7.03
CA THR A 51 -15.62 -10.69 6.42
C THR A 51 -14.65 -9.52 6.51
N LEU A 52 -13.35 -9.77 6.31
CA LEU A 52 -12.36 -8.69 6.17
C LEU A 52 -12.80 -7.69 5.09
N ILE A 53 -13.23 -8.18 3.93
CA ILE A 53 -13.66 -7.36 2.79
C ILE A 53 -14.84 -6.46 3.18
N ALA A 54 -15.82 -7.00 3.92
CA ALA A 54 -16.97 -6.22 4.37
C ALA A 54 -16.57 -5.04 5.29
N LYS A 55 -15.49 -5.16 6.06
CA LYS A 55 -15.01 -4.05 6.91
C LYS A 55 -14.46 -2.88 6.12
N TYR A 56 -13.58 -3.17 5.16
CA TYR A 56 -13.08 -2.15 4.24
C TYR A 56 -14.21 -1.57 3.39
N ALA A 57 -15.22 -2.39 3.04
CA ALA A 57 -16.38 -1.94 2.30
C ALA A 57 -17.26 -0.97 3.14
N MET A 58 -17.44 -1.24 4.43
CA MET A 58 -18.11 -0.30 5.36
C MET A 58 -17.36 1.02 5.50
N ALA A 59 -16.03 0.99 5.56
CA ALA A 59 -15.21 2.20 5.58
C ALA A 59 -15.35 3.01 4.27
N ALA A 60 -15.30 2.34 3.12
CA ALA A 60 -15.56 2.97 1.83
C ALA A 60 -16.97 3.58 1.78
N ARG A 61 -18.01 2.84 2.19
CA ARG A 61 -19.38 3.35 2.27
C ARG A 61 -19.50 4.58 3.17
N ARG A 62 -18.78 4.60 4.30
CA ARG A 62 -18.78 5.76 5.18
C ARG A 62 -18.17 6.99 4.50
N HIS A 63 -17.09 6.80 3.73
CA HIS A 63 -16.45 7.89 2.98
C HIS A 63 -17.35 8.40 1.84
N LEU A 64 -17.94 7.49 1.04
CA LEU A 64 -18.97 7.81 0.04
C LEU A 64 -20.11 8.64 0.63
N HIS A 65 -20.64 8.23 1.78
CA HIS A 65 -21.74 8.92 2.46
C HIS A 65 -21.31 10.31 2.99
N THR A 66 -20.09 10.44 3.49
CA THR A 66 -19.64 11.65 4.20
C THR A 66 -19.12 12.72 3.24
N TYR A 67 -18.37 12.32 2.22
CA TYR A 67 -17.66 13.23 1.31
C TYR A 67 -18.18 13.19 -0.13
N GLY A 68 -19.11 12.28 -0.45
CA GLY A 68 -19.68 12.19 -1.80
C GLY A 68 -18.74 11.56 -2.83
N THR A 69 -17.66 10.89 -2.39
CA THR A 69 -16.85 10.04 -3.27
C THR A 69 -17.73 9.07 -4.03
N THR A 70 -17.35 8.76 -5.25
CA THR A 70 -18.15 7.95 -6.17
C THR A 70 -17.54 6.57 -6.38
N LEU A 71 -18.34 5.60 -6.85
CA LEU A 71 -17.81 4.28 -7.16
C LEU A 71 -16.93 4.31 -8.41
N GLU A 72 -17.21 5.24 -9.31
CA GLU A 72 -16.43 5.53 -10.50
C GLU A 72 -15.00 5.95 -10.11
N GLU A 73 -14.85 6.82 -9.10
CA GLU A 73 -13.52 7.21 -8.56
C GLU A 73 -12.77 6.02 -7.96
N LEU A 74 -13.47 5.14 -7.23
CA LEU A 74 -12.86 3.92 -6.70
C LEU A 74 -12.49 2.95 -7.82
N ALA A 75 -13.28 2.87 -8.90
CA ALA A 75 -13.01 2.00 -10.04
C ALA A 75 -11.81 2.48 -10.86
N GLU A 76 -11.62 3.80 -11.00
CA GLU A 76 -10.47 4.40 -11.68
C GLU A 76 -9.14 3.98 -11.03
N VAL A 77 -9.09 3.79 -9.71
CA VAL A 77 -7.90 3.24 -9.02
C VAL A 77 -7.53 1.85 -9.57
N ALA A 78 -8.52 0.97 -9.79
CA ALA A 78 -8.28 -0.36 -10.34
C ALA A 78 -7.80 -0.30 -11.80
N VAL A 79 -8.38 0.60 -12.59
CA VAL A 79 -7.97 0.85 -13.99
C VAL A 79 -6.52 1.36 -14.04
N GLN A 80 -6.16 2.33 -13.19
CA GLN A 80 -4.79 2.85 -13.11
C GLN A 80 -3.80 1.78 -12.65
N ALA A 81 -4.15 1.00 -11.63
CA ALA A 81 -3.31 -0.12 -11.18
C ALA A 81 -3.10 -1.14 -12.31
N ARG A 82 -4.13 -1.41 -13.13
CA ARG A 82 -3.98 -2.28 -14.30
C ARG A 82 -3.11 -1.67 -15.38
N ALA A 83 -3.22 -0.37 -15.64
CA ALA A 83 -2.38 0.32 -16.61
C ALA A 83 -0.90 0.27 -16.21
N ASN A 84 -0.58 0.47 -14.93
CA ASN A 84 0.78 0.31 -14.41
C ASN A 84 1.24 -1.16 -14.52
N ALA A 85 0.39 -2.11 -14.14
CA ALA A 85 0.68 -3.54 -14.25
C ALA A 85 0.97 -3.98 -15.69
N ALA A 86 0.31 -3.38 -16.70
CA ALA A 86 0.53 -3.70 -18.10
C ALA A 86 1.99 -3.44 -18.55
N LEU A 87 2.67 -2.49 -17.92
CA LEU A 87 4.06 -2.17 -18.16
C LEU A 87 5.03 -3.06 -17.38
N ASN A 88 4.56 -3.73 -16.32
CA ASN A 88 5.37 -4.60 -15.48
C ASN A 88 5.36 -6.05 -16.03
N PRO A 89 6.50 -6.58 -16.52
CA PRO A 89 6.55 -7.95 -17.05
C PRO A 89 6.23 -9.02 -15.99
N GLU A 90 6.43 -8.72 -14.71
CA GLU A 90 6.19 -9.63 -13.58
C GLU A 90 4.76 -9.56 -13.03
N ALA A 91 3.92 -8.64 -13.52
CA ALA A 91 2.57 -8.49 -13.02
C ALA A 91 1.66 -9.66 -13.41
N MET A 92 0.88 -10.17 -12.45
CA MET A 92 -0.02 -11.30 -12.68
C MET A 92 -1.11 -11.01 -13.72
N PHE A 93 -1.67 -9.80 -13.71
CA PHE A 93 -2.69 -9.39 -14.66
C PHE A 93 -2.32 -8.08 -15.33
N ARG A 94 -2.31 -8.10 -16.66
CA ARG A 94 -1.81 -7.01 -17.51
C ARG A 94 -2.81 -6.54 -18.56
N ASP A 95 -3.83 -7.35 -18.86
CA ASP A 95 -4.86 -7.00 -19.84
C ASP A 95 -5.65 -5.77 -19.36
N PRO A 96 -5.82 -4.74 -20.20
CA PRO A 96 -6.55 -3.53 -19.83
C PRO A 96 -7.97 -3.81 -19.33
N ILE A 97 -8.45 -2.98 -18.41
CA ILE A 97 -9.82 -2.99 -17.90
C ILE A 97 -10.38 -1.56 -17.93
N THR A 98 -11.70 -1.44 -17.96
CA THR A 98 -12.42 -0.17 -17.92
C THR A 98 -13.14 0.02 -16.58
N VAL A 99 -13.61 1.25 -16.32
CA VAL A 99 -14.47 1.53 -15.16
C VAL A 99 -15.72 0.65 -15.18
N ASP A 100 -16.34 0.48 -16.35
CA ASP A 100 -17.53 -0.37 -16.51
C ASP A 100 -17.25 -1.85 -16.19
N ASP A 101 -16.08 -2.38 -16.57
CA ASP A 101 -15.67 -3.74 -16.18
C ASP A 101 -15.59 -3.89 -14.66
N VAL A 102 -15.10 -2.86 -13.98
CA VAL A 102 -14.99 -2.85 -12.52
C VAL A 102 -16.38 -2.78 -11.89
N LEU A 103 -17.23 -1.85 -12.32
CA LEU A 103 -18.55 -1.60 -11.71
C LEU A 103 -19.57 -2.72 -12.00
N SER A 104 -19.52 -3.33 -13.19
CA SER A 104 -20.43 -4.43 -13.59
C SER A 104 -19.99 -5.81 -13.08
N GLY A 105 -18.80 -5.89 -12.48
CA GLY A 105 -18.24 -7.14 -11.98
C GLY A 105 -19.03 -7.75 -10.81
N PRO A 106 -18.81 -9.04 -10.48
CA PRO A 106 -19.49 -9.70 -9.37
C PRO A 106 -19.26 -8.96 -8.04
N MET A 107 -20.34 -8.64 -7.33
CA MET A 107 -20.27 -8.04 -6.00
C MET A 107 -19.67 -9.03 -4.99
N ILE A 108 -18.72 -8.56 -4.18
CA ILE A 108 -18.08 -9.33 -3.13
C ILE A 108 -18.58 -8.89 -1.75
N ALA A 109 -18.60 -7.58 -1.50
CA ALA A 109 -19.25 -6.96 -0.35
C ALA A 109 -19.52 -5.51 -0.71
N ASP A 110 -20.79 -5.08 -0.67
CA ASP A 110 -21.20 -3.72 -1.03
C ASP A 110 -20.32 -2.65 -0.35
N PRO A 111 -19.63 -1.77 -1.11
CA PRO A 111 -19.78 -1.49 -2.54
C PRO A 111 -18.82 -2.22 -3.47
N PHE A 112 -17.92 -3.03 -2.94
CA PHE A 112 -16.85 -3.65 -3.71
C PHE A 112 -17.34 -4.81 -4.57
N THR A 113 -17.12 -4.64 -5.87
CA THR A 113 -17.04 -5.73 -6.84
C THR A 113 -15.69 -6.44 -6.79
N LYS A 114 -15.56 -7.51 -7.59
CA LYS A 114 -14.35 -8.32 -7.65
C LYS A 114 -13.08 -7.52 -7.98
N LEU A 115 -13.15 -6.55 -8.89
CA LEU A 115 -11.99 -5.78 -9.35
C LEU A 115 -11.63 -4.61 -8.43
N HIS A 116 -12.47 -4.30 -7.44
CA HIS A 116 -12.08 -3.43 -6.34
C HIS A 116 -11.19 -4.11 -5.30
N CYS A 117 -11.10 -5.45 -5.34
CA CYS A 117 -10.35 -6.26 -4.39
C CYS A 117 -9.01 -6.69 -4.96
N CYS A 118 -7.98 -6.76 -4.11
CA CYS A 118 -6.68 -7.26 -4.48
C CYS A 118 -6.72 -8.69 -5.01
N ILE A 119 -5.69 -9.01 -5.77
CA ILE A 119 -5.50 -10.36 -6.27
C ILE A 119 -4.98 -11.27 -5.17
N ARG A 120 -4.89 -12.56 -5.46
CA ARG A 120 -4.16 -13.51 -4.63
C ARG A 120 -3.07 -14.11 -5.48
N SER A 121 -1.83 -13.84 -5.11
CA SER A 121 -0.64 -14.34 -5.80
C SER A 121 0.23 -15.16 -4.87
N ASP A 122 1.21 -15.84 -5.45
CA ASP A 122 2.40 -16.30 -4.75
C ASP A 122 3.49 -15.27 -5.02
N GLY A 123 4.41 -15.10 -4.09
CA GLY A 123 5.48 -14.11 -4.27
C GLY A 123 6.40 -14.02 -3.07
N GLY A 124 7.60 -13.49 -3.31
CA GLY A 124 8.57 -13.23 -2.26
C GLY A 124 9.46 -12.05 -2.60
N CYS A 125 10.02 -11.45 -1.57
CA CYS A 125 10.96 -10.35 -1.67
C CYS A 125 11.90 -10.33 -0.46
N ALA A 126 12.99 -9.58 -0.61
CA ALA A 126 13.88 -9.29 0.49
C ALA A 126 14.38 -7.84 0.41
N VAL A 127 14.60 -7.24 1.58
CA VAL A 127 15.20 -5.92 1.74
C VAL A 127 16.38 -6.06 2.70
N LEU A 128 17.56 -5.67 2.24
CA LEU A 128 18.76 -5.63 3.08
C LEU A 128 18.93 -4.22 3.62
N LEU A 129 18.90 -4.08 4.95
CA LEU A 129 19.25 -2.86 5.66
C LEU A 129 20.68 -3.01 6.18
N VAL A 130 21.50 -1.98 6.00
CA VAL A 130 22.88 -1.94 6.46
C VAL A 130 23.14 -0.66 7.22
N ALA A 131 24.04 -0.70 8.21
CA ALA A 131 24.53 0.51 8.85
C ALA A 131 25.30 1.37 7.83
N GLU A 132 25.28 2.67 8.05
CA GLU A 132 25.87 3.67 7.15
C GLU A 132 27.35 3.38 6.87
N GLU A 133 28.12 2.98 7.89
CA GLU A 133 29.53 2.63 7.75
C GLU A 133 29.79 1.40 6.85
N TYR A 134 28.78 0.58 6.53
CA TYR A 134 28.92 -0.59 5.64
C TYR A 134 28.41 -0.33 4.22
N VAL A 135 27.92 0.88 3.92
CA VAL A 135 27.44 1.24 2.58
C VAL A 135 28.53 1.13 1.52
N GLN A 136 29.78 1.46 1.87
CA GLN A 136 30.95 1.36 0.98
C GLN A 136 31.28 -0.08 0.56
N ASP A 137 30.85 -1.08 1.34
CA ASP A 137 31.04 -2.50 1.02
C ASP A 137 29.92 -3.04 0.11
N CYS A 138 28.88 -2.25 -0.15
CA CYS A 138 27.75 -2.64 -0.98
C CYS A 138 28.00 -2.36 -2.47
N ARG A 139 27.65 -3.32 -3.34
CA ARG A 139 27.79 -3.20 -4.80
C ARG A 139 26.90 -2.11 -5.42
N THR A 140 25.74 -1.85 -4.81
CA THR A 140 24.68 -0.99 -5.37
C THR A 140 24.58 0.31 -4.59
N ALA A 141 24.27 1.41 -5.26
CA ALA A 141 24.02 2.70 -4.61
C ALA A 141 22.96 2.57 -3.49
N PRO A 142 23.19 3.18 -2.32
CA PRO A 142 22.23 3.11 -1.22
C PRO A 142 20.93 3.84 -1.56
N VAL A 143 19.88 3.45 -0.87
CA VAL A 143 18.67 4.26 -0.69
C VAL A 143 18.52 4.47 0.81
N TRP A 144 18.42 5.73 1.22
CA TRP A 144 18.44 6.11 2.62
C TRP A 144 17.05 6.08 3.23
N VAL A 145 16.95 5.60 4.47
CA VAL A 145 15.73 5.71 5.27
C VAL A 145 15.76 7.06 5.98
N LEU A 146 15.08 8.04 5.41
CA LEU A 146 15.08 9.43 5.88
C LEU A 146 14.11 9.63 7.05
N GLY A 147 12.95 8.99 7.00
CA GLY A 147 11.94 9.10 8.04
C GLY A 147 11.09 7.85 8.13
N THR A 148 10.63 7.53 9.33
CA THR A 148 9.72 6.41 9.59
C THR A 148 8.63 6.84 10.55
N GLY A 149 7.45 6.27 10.41
CA GLY A 149 6.35 6.45 11.36
C GLY A 149 5.55 5.17 11.44
N GLU A 150 5.01 4.90 12.63
CA GLU A 150 4.13 3.76 12.87
C GLU A 150 2.98 4.20 13.76
N HIS A 151 1.81 3.60 13.53
CA HIS A 151 0.67 3.83 14.38
C HIS A 151 -0.25 2.61 14.38
N VAL A 152 -0.80 2.30 15.55
CA VAL A 152 -1.89 1.34 15.75
C VAL A 152 -3.04 2.12 16.38
N SER A 153 -4.19 2.17 15.71
CA SER A 153 -5.32 3.01 16.14
C SER A 153 -6.39 2.22 16.90
N HIS A 154 -6.72 1.01 16.45
CA HIS A 154 -7.78 0.18 17.06
C HIS A 154 -7.42 -1.31 16.95
N THR A 155 -8.20 -2.19 17.58
CA THR A 155 -8.10 -3.64 17.37
C THR A 155 -9.28 -4.16 16.55
N THR A 156 -10.45 -3.58 16.79
CA THR A 156 -11.72 -3.99 16.18
C THR A 156 -12.42 -2.82 15.53
N MET A 157 -13.33 -3.11 14.60
CA MET A 157 -14.02 -2.06 13.84
C MET A 157 -14.96 -1.25 14.75
N SER A 158 -15.49 -1.88 15.79
CA SER A 158 -16.34 -1.23 16.81
C SER A 158 -15.61 -0.19 17.67
N GLU A 159 -14.28 -0.24 17.71
CA GLU A 159 -13.42 0.73 18.42
C GLU A 159 -12.94 1.85 17.49
N TRP A 160 -13.20 1.77 16.18
CA TRP A 160 -12.68 2.70 15.19
C TRP A 160 -13.52 3.98 15.16
N GLU A 161 -13.00 5.06 15.73
CA GLU A 161 -13.76 6.31 15.94
C GLU A 161 -14.25 6.95 14.64
N ASP A 162 -13.41 6.97 13.60
CA ASP A 162 -13.74 7.51 12.29
C ASP A 162 -13.28 6.57 11.18
N PHE A 163 -14.24 5.89 10.55
CA PHE A 163 -13.96 4.91 9.48
C PHE A 163 -13.38 5.54 8.20
N THR A 164 -13.30 6.87 8.15
CA THR A 164 -12.73 7.62 7.03
C THR A 164 -11.28 8.05 7.25
N VAL A 165 -10.72 7.78 8.43
CA VAL A 165 -9.33 8.10 8.77
C VAL A 165 -8.55 6.82 9.04
N SER A 166 -7.51 6.61 8.24
CA SER A 166 -6.59 5.49 8.40
C SER A 166 -5.49 5.80 9.41
N PRO A 167 -4.82 4.77 9.95
CA PRO A 167 -3.63 4.97 10.78
C PRO A 167 -2.50 5.72 10.06
N ALA A 168 -2.54 5.80 8.71
CA ALA A 168 -1.56 6.54 7.92
C ALA A 168 -1.58 8.05 8.20
N ALA A 169 -2.67 8.60 8.76
CA ALA A 169 -2.74 10.00 9.15
C ALA A 169 -1.71 10.35 10.24
N VAL A 170 -1.42 9.37 11.11
CA VAL A 170 -0.41 9.52 12.17
C VAL A 170 0.95 9.03 11.70
N SER A 171 1.04 7.84 11.11
CA SER A 171 2.33 7.29 10.69
C SER A 171 2.96 8.11 9.57
N GLY A 172 2.16 8.62 8.62
CA GLY A 172 2.60 9.51 7.55
C GLY A 172 3.17 10.81 8.09
N ARG A 173 2.40 11.52 8.93
CA ARG A 173 2.87 12.76 9.58
C ARG A 173 4.22 12.56 10.27
N LEU A 174 4.34 11.52 11.10
CA LEU A 174 5.59 11.22 11.81
C LEU A 174 6.75 10.91 10.84
N ALA A 175 6.50 10.18 9.76
CA ALA A 175 7.52 9.84 8.77
C ALA A 175 8.01 11.09 8.02
N PHE A 176 7.10 11.96 7.58
CA PHE A 176 7.41 13.22 6.91
C PHE A 176 8.16 14.19 7.83
N GLU A 177 7.69 14.38 9.07
CA GLU A 177 8.34 15.22 10.08
C GLU A 177 9.79 14.76 10.35
N ARG A 178 10.00 13.45 10.50
CA ARG A 178 11.34 12.88 10.76
C ARG A 178 12.27 12.95 9.55
N ALA A 179 11.72 12.87 8.34
CA ALA A 179 12.47 13.07 7.11
C ALA A 179 12.77 14.55 6.82
N GLY A 180 12.05 15.49 7.44
CA GLY A 180 12.17 16.92 7.17
C GLY A 180 11.63 17.33 5.80
N VAL A 181 10.69 16.56 5.24
CA VAL A 181 10.10 16.80 3.90
C VAL A 181 8.57 16.86 3.99
N ARG A 182 7.94 17.37 2.94
CA ARG A 182 6.48 17.48 2.81
C ARG A 182 5.96 16.46 1.78
N PRO A 183 4.65 16.12 1.81
CA PRO A 183 4.05 15.26 0.80
C PRO A 183 4.28 15.76 -0.64
N ALA A 184 4.28 17.09 -0.84
CA ALA A 184 4.53 17.71 -2.14
C ALA A 184 5.97 17.53 -2.67
N ASP A 185 6.92 17.12 -1.83
CA ASP A 185 8.30 16.87 -2.23
C ASP A 185 8.50 15.42 -2.72
N ILE A 186 7.48 14.57 -2.62
CA ILE A 186 7.57 13.14 -2.98
C ILE A 186 7.38 12.94 -4.48
N ASP A 187 8.32 12.24 -5.10
CA ASP A 187 8.30 11.94 -6.54
C ASP A 187 7.53 10.65 -6.87
N VAL A 188 7.41 9.72 -5.93
CA VAL A 188 6.67 8.46 -6.12
C VAL A 188 6.13 7.90 -4.79
N ALA A 189 4.91 7.38 -4.81
CA ALA A 189 4.24 6.82 -3.65
C ALA A 189 3.85 5.34 -3.86
N GLU A 190 4.34 4.47 -2.97
CA GLU A 190 3.97 3.06 -2.93
C GLU A 190 3.06 2.82 -1.71
N VAL A 191 1.77 2.67 -1.95
CA VAL A 191 0.74 2.55 -0.90
C VAL A 191 0.07 1.19 -0.92
N TYR A 192 -0.27 0.69 0.26
CA TYR A 192 -0.93 -0.60 0.40
C TYR A 192 -2.37 -0.57 -0.13
N ASP A 193 -2.63 -1.40 -1.15
CA ASP A 193 -3.85 -1.37 -1.96
C ASP A 193 -4.58 -2.73 -1.95
N ALA A 194 -4.97 -3.22 -0.76
CA ALA A 194 -5.81 -4.42 -0.70
C ALA A 194 -7.21 -4.19 -1.32
N PHE A 195 -7.69 -2.94 -1.26
CA PHE A 195 -8.89 -2.49 -1.93
C PHE A 195 -8.67 -1.10 -2.51
N THR A 196 -9.37 -0.75 -3.58
CA THR A 196 -9.22 0.56 -4.25
C THR A 196 -9.42 1.75 -3.31
N TYR A 197 -10.37 1.65 -2.38
CA TYR A 197 -10.58 2.66 -1.34
C TYR A 197 -9.33 2.96 -0.52
N MET A 198 -8.49 1.95 -0.23
CA MET A 198 -7.29 2.14 0.59
C MET A 198 -6.29 3.08 -0.08
N THR A 199 -6.11 2.96 -1.40
CA THR A 199 -5.24 3.87 -2.15
C THR A 199 -5.72 5.30 -1.98
N LEU A 200 -7.01 5.54 -2.20
CA LEU A 200 -7.62 6.87 -2.12
C LEU A 200 -7.44 7.48 -0.72
N VAL A 201 -7.93 6.80 0.32
CA VAL A 201 -7.92 7.35 1.68
C VAL A 201 -6.51 7.47 2.25
N THR A 202 -5.58 6.59 1.85
CA THR A 202 -4.18 6.70 2.28
C THR A 202 -3.51 7.92 1.67
N LEU A 203 -3.81 8.29 0.41
CA LEU A 203 -3.26 9.51 -0.19
C LEU A 203 -3.76 10.78 0.52
N GLU A 204 -5.04 10.80 0.89
CA GLU A 204 -5.61 11.86 1.73
C GLU A 204 -4.90 11.95 3.09
N ASP A 205 -4.74 10.81 3.78
CA ASP A 205 -4.16 10.76 5.12
C ASP A 205 -2.64 11.03 5.15
N LEU A 206 -1.93 10.72 4.06
CA LEU A 206 -0.55 11.14 3.88
C LEU A 206 -0.43 12.64 3.56
N GLY A 207 -1.53 13.33 3.28
CA GLY A 207 -1.57 14.78 3.04
C GLY A 207 -1.22 15.18 1.60
N PHE A 208 -1.37 14.28 0.63
CA PHE A 208 -1.25 14.62 -0.79
C PHE A 208 -2.43 15.46 -1.30
N CYS A 209 -3.60 15.26 -0.71
CA CYS A 209 -4.81 16.03 -0.96
C CYS A 209 -5.64 16.14 0.33
N PRO A 210 -6.57 17.11 0.42
CA PRO A 210 -7.51 17.19 1.53
C PRO A 210 -8.39 15.94 1.67
N LYS A 211 -8.83 15.66 2.91
CA LYS A 211 -9.77 14.58 3.23
C LYS A 211 -11.07 14.74 2.42
N GLY A 212 -11.48 13.68 1.73
CA GLY A 212 -12.66 13.68 0.85
C GLY A 212 -12.37 14.06 -0.61
N GLU A 213 -11.17 14.59 -0.92
CA GLU A 213 -10.79 15.02 -2.26
C GLU A 213 -9.96 13.96 -3.02
N GLY A 214 -9.74 12.77 -2.44
CA GLY A 214 -8.89 11.75 -3.04
C GLY A 214 -9.35 11.28 -4.43
N GLY A 215 -10.66 11.28 -4.69
CA GLY A 215 -11.23 10.95 -6.00
C GLY A 215 -10.88 11.98 -7.08
N ALA A 216 -10.94 13.27 -6.74
CA ALA A 216 -10.54 14.34 -7.64
C ALA A 216 -9.01 14.34 -7.86
N TYR A 217 -8.25 14.20 -6.76
CA TYR A 217 -6.79 14.15 -6.80
C TYR A 217 -6.26 13.05 -7.74
N LEU A 218 -6.85 11.86 -7.71
CA LEU A 218 -6.42 10.73 -8.55
C LEU A 218 -6.57 10.97 -10.07
N ARG A 219 -7.41 11.94 -10.47
CA ARG A 219 -7.61 12.33 -11.88
C ARG A 219 -6.69 13.45 -12.33
N GLU A 220 -6.01 14.12 -11.40
CA GLU A 220 -5.03 15.15 -11.74
C GLU A 220 -3.87 14.53 -12.52
N LYS A 221 -3.38 15.26 -13.52
CA LYS A 221 -2.27 14.76 -14.37
C LYS A 221 -0.92 14.85 -13.68
N ASP A 222 -0.74 15.87 -12.86
CA ASP A 222 0.53 16.21 -12.21
C ASP A 222 0.61 15.68 -10.76
N ARG A 223 -0.33 14.80 -10.38
CA ARG A 223 -0.30 14.11 -9.08
C ARG A 223 0.94 13.22 -8.95
N VAL A 224 1.27 12.85 -7.72
CA VAL A 224 2.30 11.84 -7.46
C VAL A 224 1.96 10.52 -8.19
N PRO A 225 2.90 9.90 -8.90
CA PRO A 225 2.78 8.52 -9.37
C PRO A 225 2.57 7.56 -8.20
N VAL A 226 1.60 6.64 -8.33
CA VAL A 226 1.22 5.71 -7.25
C VAL A 226 1.26 4.26 -7.74
N ASN A 227 1.86 3.37 -6.95
CA ASN A 227 1.93 1.92 -7.18
C ASN A 227 2.39 1.58 -8.61
N THR A 228 3.61 1.99 -8.93
CA THR A 228 4.15 1.97 -10.31
C THR A 228 4.33 0.57 -10.87
N ASP A 229 4.41 -0.45 -10.01
CA ASP A 229 4.48 -1.85 -10.41
C ASP A 229 3.11 -2.47 -10.76
N GLY A 230 2.00 -1.75 -10.50
CA GLY A 230 0.63 -2.25 -10.65
C GLY A 230 -0.02 -2.75 -9.35
N GLY A 231 0.69 -2.62 -8.22
CA GLY A 231 0.12 -2.78 -6.90
C GLY A 231 -0.35 -4.19 -6.55
N GLY A 232 -1.02 -4.30 -5.42
CA GLY A 232 -1.73 -5.49 -4.98
C GLY A 232 -3.03 -5.75 -5.76
N LEU A 233 -3.56 -4.74 -6.44
CA LEU A 233 -4.76 -4.86 -7.27
C LEU A 233 -4.51 -5.66 -8.57
N SER A 234 -3.32 -5.56 -9.18
CA SER A 234 -3.05 -6.22 -10.47
C SER A 234 -1.73 -6.98 -10.55
N ALA A 235 -0.68 -6.56 -9.84
CA ALA A 235 0.65 -7.14 -9.99
C ALA A 235 0.91 -8.33 -9.04
N CYS A 236 0.95 -8.08 -7.74
CA CYS A 236 1.30 -9.10 -6.75
C CYS A 236 0.75 -8.76 -5.35
N HIS A 237 -0.08 -9.65 -4.79
CA HIS A 237 -0.54 -9.57 -3.40
C HIS A 237 -0.51 -10.96 -2.71
N PRO A 238 0.65 -11.37 -2.19
CA PRO A 238 0.87 -12.69 -1.56
C PRO A 238 0.35 -12.80 -0.12
N GLY A 239 -0.34 -11.76 0.37
CA GLY A 239 -0.96 -11.71 1.70
C GLY A 239 -0.45 -10.54 2.53
N MET A 240 0.87 -10.35 2.60
CA MET A 240 1.50 -9.18 3.22
C MET A 240 2.39 -8.49 2.19
N ARG A 241 1.86 -7.46 1.52
CA ARG A 241 2.57 -6.71 0.47
C ARG A 241 3.55 -5.64 1.01
N GLY A 242 3.58 -5.36 2.31
CA GLY A 242 4.31 -4.22 2.87
C GLY A 242 5.78 -4.10 2.43
N LEU A 243 6.53 -5.21 2.41
CA LEU A 243 7.93 -5.19 1.93
C LEU A 243 8.04 -4.93 0.42
N PHE A 244 7.07 -5.34 -0.39
CA PHE A 244 7.08 -5.09 -1.84
C PHE A 244 6.95 -3.61 -2.17
N LEU A 245 6.27 -2.83 -1.32
CA LEU A 245 6.22 -1.36 -1.43
C LEU A 245 7.64 -0.76 -1.35
N LEU A 246 8.44 -1.24 -0.39
CA LEU A 246 9.83 -0.80 -0.25
C LEU A 246 10.69 -1.23 -1.43
N VAL A 247 10.49 -2.45 -1.95
CA VAL A 247 11.22 -2.94 -3.11
C VAL A 247 10.95 -2.09 -4.34
N GLU A 248 9.69 -1.76 -4.62
CA GLU A 248 9.35 -0.94 -5.78
C GLU A 248 9.84 0.51 -5.59
N ALA A 249 9.65 1.12 -4.40
CA ALA A 249 10.18 2.44 -4.11
C ALA A 249 11.71 2.51 -4.30
N VAL A 250 12.45 1.50 -3.84
CA VAL A 250 13.91 1.40 -4.05
C VAL A 250 14.26 1.23 -5.53
N ARG A 251 13.51 0.43 -6.28
CA ARG A 251 13.71 0.27 -7.74
C ARG A 251 13.49 1.59 -8.47
N GLN A 252 12.42 2.32 -8.14
CA GLN A 252 12.13 3.64 -8.71
C GLN A 252 13.27 4.62 -8.42
N LEU A 253 13.66 4.72 -7.15
CA LEU A 253 14.76 5.59 -6.72
C LEU A 253 16.09 5.20 -7.38
N ARG A 254 16.36 3.92 -7.66
CA ARG A 254 17.59 3.48 -8.31
C ARG A 254 17.59 3.58 -9.83
N GLY A 255 16.42 3.72 -10.46
CA GLY A 255 16.31 3.64 -11.91
C GLY A 255 16.26 2.20 -12.44
N GLU A 256 15.78 1.27 -11.60
CA GLU A 256 15.79 -0.18 -11.83
C GLU A 256 14.36 -0.75 -11.96
N ALA A 257 13.35 0.10 -12.13
CA ALA A 257 11.97 -0.36 -12.25
C ALA A 257 11.79 -1.21 -13.52
N PRO A 258 11.29 -2.47 -13.41
CA PRO A 258 11.15 -3.35 -14.56
C PRO A 258 10.02 -2.94 -15.51
N GLY A 259 9.11 -2.09 -15.04
CA GLY A 259 8.01 -1.53 -15.82
C GLY A 259 8.08 -0.02 -15.93
N LEU A 260 7.05 0.66 -15.43
CA LEU A 260 7.01 2.12 -15.41
C LEU A 260 8.17 2.68 -14.58
N GLN A 261 9.14 3.35 -15.19
CA GLN A 261 10.17 4.11 -14.48
C GLN A 261 9.79 5.59 -14.43
N VAL A 262 9.53 6.12 -13.25
CA VAL A 262 9.18 7.52 -13.04
C VAL A 262 10.37 8.42 -13.39
N ARG A 263 10.08 9.59 -13.95
CA ARG A 263 11.03 10.68 -14.23
C ARG A 263 10.48 11.99 -13.67
N ARG A 264 11.36 12.76 -13.04
CA ARG A 264 11.05 14.14 -12.64
C ARG A 264 10.92 15.05 -13.87
N PRO A 265 10.35 16.26 -13.74
CA PRO A 265 10.17 17.19 -14.87
C PRO A 265 11.45 17.54 -15.64
N ASP A 266 12.61 17.49 -14.98
CA ASP A 266 13.93 17.71 -15.58
C ASP A 266 14.52 16.46 -16.28
N GLY A 267 13.78 15.34 -16.31
CA GLY A 267 14.22 14.05 -16.85
C GLY A 267 15.05 13.21 -15.88
N GLY A 268 15.33 13.72 -14.68
CA GLY A 268 16.06 13.03 -13.63
C GLY A 268 15.30 11.83 -13.05
N LEU A 269 16.03 10.97 -12.33
CA LEU A 269 15.41 9.94 -11.49
C LEU A 269 14.69 10.58 -10.29
N PRO A 270 13.70 9.89 -9.71
CA PRO A 270 13.10 10.26 -8.42
C PRO A 270 14.19 10.44 -7.35
N GLU A 271 14.07 11.47 -6.52
CA GLU A 271 14.93 11.71 -5.37
C GLU A 271 14.29 11.27 -4.07
N LEU A 272 12.96 11.39 -3.95
CA LEU A 272 12.20 11.04 -2.75
C LEU A 272 11.05 10.09 -3.08
N ALA A 273 10.89 9.06 -2.26
CA ALA A 273 9.76 8.13 -2.33
C ALA A 273 9.12 7.94 -0.95
N VAL A 274 7.81 7.68 -0.94
CA VAL A 274 7.12 7.23 0.27
C VAL A 274 6.56 5.84 0.07
N ALA A 275 6.75 4.95 1.06
CA ALA A 275 6.12 3.65 1.13
C ALA A 275 5.23 3.58 2.36
N SER A 276 3.94 3.30 2.20
CA SER A 276 2.98 3.25 3.31
C SER A 276 2.23 1.91 3.33
N GLY A 277 2.61 1.06 4.29
CA GLY A 277 1.99 -0.23 4.55
C GLY A 277 0.80 -0.11 5.49
N THR A 278 -0.24 -0.91 5.28
CA THR A 278 -1.39 -1.02 6.17
C THR A 278 -1.60 -2.48 6.58
N GLY A 279 -1.88 -2.70 7.87
CA GLY A 279 -2.01 -4.02 8.46
C GLY A 279 -3.34 -4.23 9.17
N GLY A 280 -3.67 -5.51 9.37
CA GLY A 280 -4.86 -5.91 10.11
C GLY A 280 -6.16 -5.40 9.49
N TRP A 281 -7.06 -4.90 10.32
CA TRP A 281 -8.42 -4.48 9.94
C TRP A 281 -8.43 -2.97 9.72
N PHE A 282 -7.48 -2.48 8.93
CA PHE A 282 -7.22 -1.05 8.76
C PHE A 282 -6.80 -0.34 10.04
N CYS A 283 -6.06 -1.07 10.88
CA CYS A 283 -5.87 -0.71 12.27
C CYS A 283 -4.42 -0.42 12.63
N SER A 284 -3.48 -0.75 11.74
CA SER A 284 -2.08 -0.36 11.85
C SER A 284 -1.53 0.16 10.51
N SER A 285 -0.60 1.10 10.59
CA SER A 285 0.17 1.55 9.44
C SER A 285 1.62 1.79 9.81
N GLY A 286 2.51 1.49 8.86
CA GLY A 286 3.91 1.83 8.90
C GLY A 286 4.27 2.59 7.63
N THR A 287 4.80 3.80 7.78
CA THR A 287 5.18 4.68 6.67
C THR A 287 6.67 4.94 6.71
N VAL A 288 7.33 4.88 5.55
CA VAL A 288 8.76 5.09 5.38
C VAL A 288 8.99 6.08 4.25
N VAL A 289 9.76 7.14 4.51
CA VAL A 289 10.28 8.06 3.50
C VAL A 289 11.69 7.63 3.15
N LEU A 290 11.94 7.46 1.85
CA LEU A 290 13.19 6.99 1.27
C LEU A 290 13.79 8.07 0.36
N GLY A 291 15.12 8.16 0.31
CA GLY A 291 15.80 9.13 -0.55
C GLY A 291 17.11 8.63 -1.16
N ARG A 292 17.56 9.26 -2.25
CA ARG A 292 18.85 8.98 -2.89
C ARG A 292 20.04 9.63 -2.19
N ALA A 293 19.83 10.73 -1.49
CA ALA A 293 20.81 11.49 -0.70
C ALA A 293 20.13 12.09 0.53
#